data_AF-A0A966QQ66-F1
#
_entry.id   AF-A0A966QQ66-F1
#
_cell.length_a   1.000
_cell.length_b   1.000
_cell.length_c   1.000
_cell.angle_alpha   90.00
_cell.angle_beta   90.00
_cell.angle_gamma   90.00
#
_symmetry.space_group_name_H-M   'P 1'
#
loop_
_entity.id
_entity.type
_entity.pdbx_description
1 polymer ?
#
loop_
_entity_poly.entity_id
_entity_poly.type
_entity_poly.pdbx_seq_one_letter_code
_entity_poly.pdbx_strand_id
1 'polypeptide(L)'
;MAAQLTLQAPQSLPPNELRDHLERLWNTGLEGSRGAATFTLVIYEASWLQQQLIRTGLLDGPINGLLDRNLIDRAKAAVSSCGLPLSTAVMDQRLAWALGQRPGDHRADDLRGQFVDSAISIHMPRRLITLAPTLDPARPLETLVAAFCPLVDEGAAAQACGDAVVLRGGMGVLQQNLALLDPLIEPGLPCWVWWNSSLDEAPELLEALAPAGRRLVVDSSLGAPRRCIDLLVARIQAGQAVSDLNWMRLRTWRESLAMVFDPPSRRDALEHVVQLDIDVEGDHPLMGLLLAAWIADRLGWHLISSFAVDGDGVGTGVGAEFERTDGTTVQFRLMPVPVGVPRIHPGAMVGLRLICESPQRAPLCVILCSESGGCMRLEAGGMASMELLEEVVPVPDESEEMELARLLSGGHDTTNPLLAAAAPIAAHLLPG
;
A
#
# COMPACT_ATOMS: atom_id res chain seq x y z
N MET A 1 -6.20 -1.88 17.91
CA MET A 1 -7.67 -1.91 17.67
C MET A 1 -8.15 -3.33 17.95
N ALA A 2 -9.36 -3.51 18.47
CA ALA A 2 -9.89 -4.84 18.75
C ALA A 2 -10.64 -5.35 17.51
N ALA A 3 -10.19 -6.47 16.94
CA ALA A 3 -10.92 -7.16 15.88
C ALA A 3 -12.32 -7.54 16.37
N GLN A 4 -13.34 -7.33 15.53
CA GLN A 4 -14.70 -7.73 15.89
C GLN A 4 -14.86 -9.24 15.70
N LEU A 5 -15.34 -9.91 16.73
CA LEU A 5 -15.83 -11.29 16.62
C LEU A 5 -17.09 -11.28 15.78
N THR A 6 -17.15 -12.17 14.79
CA THR A 6 -18.35 -12.45 14.00
C THR A 6 -19.51 -12.83 14.94
N LEU A 7 -20.75 -12.50 14.57
CA LEU A 7 -21.94 -12.82 15.37
C LEU A 7 -22.11 -14.32 15.63
N GLN A 8 -21.53 -15.13 14.75
CA GLN A 8 -21.55 -16.58 14.78
C GLN A 8 -20.16 -17.10 14.42
N ALA A 9 -19.80 -18.28 14.93
CA ALA A 9 -18.58 -18.95 14.50
C ALA A 9 -18.64 -19.21 12.97
N PRO A 10 -17.55 -18.99 12.23
CA PRO A 10 -17.52 -19.27 10.80
C PRO A 10 -17.95 -20.70 10.49
N GLN A 11 -18.92 -20.85 9.58
CA GLN A 11 -19.43 -22.14 9.14
C GLN A 11 -18.69 -22.59 7.88
N SER A 12 -18.15 -23.81 7.89
CA SER A 12 -17.61 -24.44 6.69
C SER A 12 -18.74 -24.96 5.81
N LEU A 13 -18.69 -24.64 4.52
CA LEU A 13 -19.68 -25.06 3.53
C LEU A 13 -19.01 -25.62 2.27
N PRO A 14 -19.70 -26.50 1.53
CA PRO A 14 -19.35 -26.81 0.16
C PRO A 14 -19.45 -25.57 -0.75
N PRO A 15 -18.52 -25.37 -1.71
CA PRO A 15 -18.54 -24.18 -2.58
C PRO A 15 -19.86 -23.93 -3.32
N ASN A 16 -20.54 -25.00 -3.73
CA ASN A 16 -21.81 -24.94 -4.45
C ASN A 16 -23.01 -24.56 -3.56
N GLU A 17 -22.87 -24.60 -2.24
CA GLU A 17 -23.93 -24.25 -1.28
C GLU A 17 -23.81 -22.81 -0.75
N LEU A 18 -22.69 -22.14 -1.01
CA LEU A 18 -22.40 -20.80 -0.49
C LEU A 18 -23.49 -19.78 -0.83
N ARG A 19 -23.90 -19.71 -2.09
CA ARG A 19 -24.88 -18.73 -2.55
C ARG A 19 -26.24 -18.94 -1.89
N ASP A 20 -26.74 -20.17 -1.95
CA ASP A 20 -28.04 -20.53 -1.37
C ASP A 20 -28.06 -20.30 0.15
N HIS A 21 -26.93 -20.57 0.83
CA HIS A 21 -26.80 -20.27 2.25
C HIS A 21 -26.90 -18.77 2.52
N LEU A 22 -26.16 -17.93 1.78
CA LEU A 22 -26.18 -16.48 1.94
C LEU A 22 -27.56 -15.88 1.63
N GLU A 23 -28.26 -16.38 0.60
CA GLU A 23 -29.63 -15.98 0.31
C GLU A 23 -30.58 -16.32 1.47
N ARG A 24 -30.46 -17.52 2.06
CA ARG A 24 -31.25 -17.89 3.25
C ARG A 24 -30.92 -17.01 4.47
N LEU A 25 -29.63 -16.76 4.72
CA LEU A 25 -29.16 -15.93 5.84
C LEU A 25 -29.86 -14.57 5.85
N TRP A 26 -29.93 -13.90 4.68
CA TRP A 26 -30.50 -12.57 4.56
C TRP A 26 -32.01 -12.52 4.33
N ASN A 27 -32.61 -13.56 3.75
CA ASN A 27 -34.06 -13.59 3.51
C ASN A 27 -34.87 -14.17 4.68
N THR A 28 -34.25 -15.00 5.53
CA THR A 28 -34.96 -15.75 6.58
C THR A 28 -34.28 -15.73 7.96
N GLY A 29 -32.99 -15.43 8.06
CA GLY A 29 -32.20 -15.67 9.26
C GLY A 29 -32.06 -14.52 10.26
N LEU A 30 -32.25 -13.26 9.84
CA LEU A 30 -32.04 -12.08 10.68
C LEU A 30 -33.33 -11.25 10.77
N GLU A 31 -34.20 -11.56 11.73
CA GLU A 31 -35.41 -10.78 11.99
C GLU A 31 -35.06 -9.31 12.26
N GLY A 32 -35.37 -8.42 11.31
CA GLY A 32 -35.29 -6.96 11.48
C GLY A 32 -33.99 -6.27 11.07
N SER A 33 -32.92 -6.98 10.71
CA SER A 33 -31.70 -6.37 10.14
C SER A 33 -31.77 -6.38 8.61
N ARG A 34 -31.80 -5.19 8.00
CA ARG A 34 -31.47 -5.07 6.57
C ARG A 34 -29.96 -5.17 6.47
N GLY A 35 -29.46 -6.16 5.72
CA GLY A 35 -28.03 -6.26 5.44
C GLY A 35 -27.49 -4.93 4.87
N ALA A 36 -26.24 -4.63 5.18
CA ALA A 36 -25.49 -3.53 4.60
C ALA A 36 -25.64 -3.51 3.09
N ALA A 37 -25.78 -2.34 2.46
CA ALA A 37 -25.96 -2.22 1.01
C ALA A 37 -24.98 -1.21 0.39
N THR A 38 -23.74 -1.22 0.86
CA THR A 38 -22.74 -0.20 0.50
C THR A 38 -21.82 -0.68 -0.62
N PHE A 39 -21.09 -1.78 -0.43
CA PHE A 39 -20.13 -2.34 -1.38
C PHE A 39 -19.76 -3.80 -1.04
N THR A 40 -19.16 -4.49 -2.00
CA THR A 40 -18.41 -5.72 -1.79
C THR A 40 -16.90 -5.42 -1.77
N LEU A 41 -16.16 -6.00 -0.84
CA LEU A 41 -14.70 -5.95 -0.81
C LEU A 41 -14.13 -7.36 -1.00
N VAL A 42 -13.46 -7.57 -2.12
CA VAL A 42 -12.68 -8.76 -2.43
C VAL A 42 -11.24 -8.51 -1.98
N ILE A 43 -10.68 -9.40 -1.19
CA ILE A 43 -9.36 -9.28 -0.58
C ILE A 43 -8.54 -10.47 -1.05
N TYR A 44 -7.44 -10.23 -1.76
CA TYR A 44 -6.41 -11.24 -1.95
C TYR A 44 -5.41 -11.11 -0.80
N GLU A 45 -5.45 -12.04 0.15
CA GLU A 45 -4.70 -11.98 1.41
C GLU A 45 -3.67 -13.11 1.47
N ALA A 46 -2.50 -12.88 0.89
CA ALA A 46 -1.50 -13.92 0.78
C ALA A 46 -0.74 -14.16 2.08
N SER A 47 -0.43 -13.10 2.84
CA SER A 47 0.28 -13.15 4.12
C SER A 47 1.55 -14.04 4.12
N TRP A 48 2.30 -14.07 3.02
CA TRP A 48 3.42 -15.01 2.83
C TRP A 48 4.47 -14.91 3.95
N LEU A 49 4.77 -13.70 4.40
CA LEU A 49 5.68 -13.45 5.52
C LEU A 49 5.21 -14.15 6.80
N GLN A 50 3.96 -13.95 7.21
CA GLN A 50 3.38 -14.55 8.42
C GLN A 50 3.41 -16.08 8.33
N GLN A 51 2.99 -16.63 7.18
CA GLN A 51 3.00 -18.08 6.95
C GLN A 51 4.42 -18.65 7.09
N GLN A 52 5.43 -17.97 6.53
CA GLN A 52 6.82 -18.43 6.60
C GLN A 52 7.45 -18.28 7.99
N LEU A 53 7.15 -17.19 8.72
CA LEU A 53 7.59 -17.02 10.10
C LEU A 53 7.03 -18.12 11.01
N ILE A 54 5.74 -18.44 10.86
CA ILE A 54 5.10 -19.53 11.60
C ILE A 54 5.72 -20.87 11.22
N ARG A 55 5.81 -21.19 9.92
CA ARG A 55 6.36 -22.47 9.45
C ARG A 55 7.78 -22.72 9.97
N THR A 56 8.60 -21.68 10.04
CA THR A 56 9.99 -21.73 10.53
C THR A 56 10.11 -21.70 12.06
N GLY A 57 9.00 -21.62 12.80
CA GLY A 57 8.98 -21.56 14.27
C GLY A 57 9.49 -20.23 14.84
N LEU A 58 9.53 -19.16 14.03
CA LEU A 58 9.94 -17.82 14.46
C LEU A 58 8.77 -16.99 15.00
N LEU A 59 7.54 -17.44 14.76
CA LEU A 59 6.31 -16.83 15.24
C LEU A 59 5.33 -17.94 15.65
N ASP A 60 4.61 -17.73 16.75
CA ASP A 60 3.53 -18.61 17.21
C ASP A 60 2.17 -17.90 17.07
N GLY A 61 1.09 -18.68 17.07
CA GLY A 61 -0.28 -18.18 16.97
C GLY A 61 -0.89 -18.36 15.58
N PRO A 62 -2.19 -18.03 15.42
CA PRO A 62 -2.90 -18.26 14.17
C PRO A 62 -2.42 -17.32 13.05
N ILE A 63 -2.52 -17.78 11.80
CA ILE A 63 -2.37 -16.94 10.62
C ILE A 63 -3.63 -16.09 10.51
N ASN A 64 -3.52 -14.78 10.72
CA ASN A 64 -4.65 -13.85 10.72
C ASN A 64 -4.56 -12.78 9.62
N GLY A 65 -3.41 -12.66 8.94
CA GLY A 65 -3.15 -11.66 7.90
C GLY A 65 -2.79 -10.28 8.42
N LEU A 66 -2.74 -10.07 9.74
CA LEU A 66 -2.49 -8.76 10.34
C LEU A 66 -1.00 -8.53 10.61
N LEU A 67 -0.52 -7.32 10.31
CA LEU A 67 0.82 -6.83 10.67
C LEU A 67 0.87 -6.33 12.12
N ASP A 68 0.76 -7.25 13.08
CA ASP A 68 0.88 -6.89 14.50
C ASP A 68 2.35 -6.63 14.93
N ARG A 69 2.52 -6.01 16.10
CA ARG A 69 3.85 -5.67 16.64
C ARG A 69 4.77 -6.88 16.79
N ASN A 70 4.24 -8.03 17.22
CA ASN A 70 5.05 -9.23 17.40
C ASN A 70 5.53 -9.75 16.04
N LEU A 71 4.66 -9.83 15.04
CA LEU A 71 5.04 -10.18 13.68
C LEU A 71 6.12 -9.23 13.13
N ILE A 72 5.93 -7.91 13.27
CA ILE A 72 6.88 -6.90 12.83
C ILE A 72 8.25 -7.08 13.51
N ASP A 73 8.28 -7.28 14.82
CA ASP A 73 9.53 -7.47 15.58
C ASP A 73 10.26 -8.76 15.16
N ARG A 74 9.51 -9.86 14.93
CA ARG A 74 10.07 -11.12 14.42
C ARG A 74 10.60 -10.98 13.00
N ALA A 75 9.89 -10.25 12.15
CA ALA A 75 10.32 -10.01 10.78
C ALA A 75 11.60 -9.15 10.73
N LYS A 76 11.69 -8.07 11.52
CA LYS A 76 12.90 -7.25 11.65
C LYS A 76 14.11 -8.07 12.09
N ALA A 77 13.93 -8.94 13.09
CA ALA A 77 15.00 -9.87 13.52
C ALA A 77 15.35 -10.87 12.41
N ALA A 78 14.36 -11.33 11.64
CA ALA A 78 14.56 -12.28 10.56
C ALA A 78 15.40 -11.70 9.40
N VAL A 79 15.26 -10.40 9.05
CA VAL A 79 16.05 -9.71 8.01
C VAL A 79 17.55 -10.00 8.19
N SER A 80 18.09 -9.65 9.36
CA SER A 80 19.51 -9.87 9.66
C SER A 80 19.88 -11.35 9.67
N SER A 81 19.02 -12.20 10.28
CA SER A 81 19.29 -13.64 10.33
C SER A 81 19.36 -14.28 8.93
N CYS A 82 18.61 -13.75 7.97
CA CYS A 82 18.54 -14.21 6.58
C CYS A 82 19.71 -13.68 5.72
N GLY A 83 20.59 -12.86 6.30
CA GLY A 83 21.69 -12.24 5.56
C GLY A 83 21.22 -11.16 4.57
N LEU A 84 20.01 -10.62 4.78
CA LEU A 84 19.49 -9.52 3.96
C LEU A 84 20.03 -8.18 4.49
N PRO A 85 20.20 -7.17 3.62
CA PRO A 85 20.54 -5.82 4.04
C PRO A 85 19.58 -5.29 5.11
N LEU A 86 20.07 -4.50 6.06
CA LEU A 86 19.22 -3.89 7.10
C LEU A 86 18.22 -2.86 6.54
N SER A 87 18.38 -2.45 5.29
CA SER A 87 17.41 -1.64 4.54
C SER A 87 16.32 -2.46 3.83
N THR A 88 16.33 -3.79 3.97
CA THR A 88 15.24 -4.63 3.45
C THR A 88 14.03 -4.54 4.39
N ALA A 89 12.97 -3.92 3.91
CA ALA A 89 11.74 -3.71 4.67
C ALA A 89 11.06 -5.03 5.08
N VAL A 90 10.21 -4.97 6.11
CA VAL A 90 9.45 -6.11 6.64
C VAL A 90 8.59 -6.76 5.56
N MET A 91 7.85 -5.96 4.79
CA MET A 91 6.95 -6.43 3.74
C MET A 91 7.64 -6.76 2.41
N ASP A 92 8.98 -6.68 2.36
CA ASP A 92 9.73 -7.03 1.15
C ASP A 92 9.61 -8.53 0.84
N GLN A 93 9.26 -8.87 -0.41
CA GLN A 93 9.11 -10.24 -0.86
C GLN A 93 10.39 -11.08 -0.70
N ARG A 94 11.58 -10.45 -0.71
CA ARG A 94 12.87 -11.11 -0.47
C ARG A 94 12.94 -11.72 0.92
N LEU A 95 12.32 -11.11 1.93
CA LEU A 95 12.30 -11.64 3.30
C LEU A 95 11.46 -12.92 3.38
N ALA A 96 10.22 -12.87 2.89
CA ALA A 96 9.35 -14.03 2.83
C ALA A 96 10.00 -15.17 2.02
N TRP A 97 10.67 -14.83 0.92
CA TRP A 97 11.41 -15.81 0.12
C TRP A 97 12.60 -16.42 0.89
N ALA A 98 13.47 -15.60 1.48
CA ALA A 98 14.61 -16.09 2.25
C ALA A 98 14.18 -17.01 3.41
N LEU A 99 13.06 -16.70 4.07
CA LEU A 99 12.46 -17.58 5.07
C LEU A 99 11.92 -18.88 4.45
N GLY A 100 11.31 -18.80 3.26
CA GLY A 100 10.85 -19.94 2.47
C GLY A 100 11.95 -20.97 2.14
N GLN A 101 13.20 -20.53 2.06
CA GLN A 101 14.36 -21.41 1.83
C GLN A 101 14.79 -22.20 3.07
N ARG A 102 14.31 -21.84 4.25
CA ARG A 102 14.66 -22.50 5.51
C ARG A 102 13.79 -23.72 5.75
N PRO A 103 14.31 -24.79 6.38
CA PRO A 103 13.49 -25.89 6.85
C PRO A 103 12.50 -25.42 7.92
N GLY A 104 11.39 -26.12 8.04
CA GLY A 104 10.35 -25.81 9.01
C GLY A 104 9.04 -26.52 8.66
N ASP A 105 8.40 -27.09 9.66
CA ASP A 105 7.17 -27.87 9.58
C ASP A 105 6.14 -27.46 10.63
N HIS A 106 6.40 -26.37 11.37
CA HIS A 106 5.49 -25.85 12.37
C HIS A 106 4.17 -25.40 11.71
N ARG A 107 3.05 -25.63 12.38
CA ARG A 107 1.71 -25.40 11.84
C ARG A 107 0.90 -24.57 12.83
N ALA A 108 0.04 -23.72 12.27
CA ALA A 108 -0.94 -22.97 13.02
C ALA A 108 -2.31 -23.03 12.32
N ASP A 109 -3.35 -22.70 13.06
CA ASP A 109 -4.67 -22.48 12.49
C ASP A 109 -4.63 -21.27 11.56
N ASP A 110 -5.36 -21.35 10.46
CA ASP A 110 -5.54 -20.24 9.53
C ASP A 110 -6.90 -19.60 9.81
N LEU A 111 -6.87 -18.35 10.25
CA LEU A 111 -8.03 -17.54 10.62
C LEU A 111 -8.19 -16.31 9.73
N ARG A 112 -7.45 -16.23 8.61
CA ARG A 112 -7.58 -15.12 7.64
C ARG A 112 -9.02 -15.01 7.15
N GLY A 113 -9.53 -13.78 7.09
CA GLY A 113 -10.90 -13.47 6.67
C GLY A 113 -12.01 -13.84 7.65
N GLN A 114 -11.67 -14.43 8.82
CA GLN A 114 -12.65 -14.73 9.88
C GLN A 114 -12.81 -13.57 10.88
N PHE A 115 -11.86 -12.65 10.91
CA PHE A 115 -11.90 -11.44 11.71
C PHE A 115 -12.13 -10.24 10.80
N VAL A 116 -13.09 -9.39 11.16
CA VAL A 116 -13.34 -8.13 10.43
C VAL A 116 -12.77 -6.98 11.24
N ASP A 117 -11.82 -6.25 10.66
CA ASP A 117 -11.25 -5.08 11.31
C ASP A 117 -12.30 -3.99 11.48
N SER A 118 -12.32 -3.38 12.67
CA SER A 118 -13.24 -2.29 13.00
C SER A 118 -13.17 -1.12 12.01
N ALA A 119 -11.97 -0.80 11.50
CA ALA A 119 -11.72 0.27 10.54
C ALA A 119 -12.40 0.00 9.19
N ILE A 120 -12.52 -1.27 8.78
CA ILE A 120 -13.25 -1.65 7.56
C ILE A 120 -14.75 -1.76 7.87
N SER A 121 -15.12 -2.38 8.99
CA SER A 121 -16.53 -2.64 9.35
C SER A 121 -17.36 -1.36 9.51
N ILE A 122 -16.75 -0.24 9.91
CA ILE A 122 -17.44 1.05 10.10
C ILE A 122 -18.00 1.60 8.79
N HIS A 123 -17.45 1.18 7.64
CA HIS A 123 -17.99 1.50 6.31
C HIS A 123 -19.16 0.60 5.91
N MET A 124 -19.60 -0.28 6.81
CA MET A 124 -20.75 -1.18 6.67
C MET A 124 -20.74 -1.95 5.35
N PRO A 125 -19.71 -2.76 5.01
CA PRO A 125 -19.68 -3.53 3.77
C PRO A 125 -20.85 -4.53 3.68
N ARG A 126 -21.43 -4.70 2.49
CA ARG A 126 -22.42 -5.78 2.23
C ARG A 126 -21.76 -7.14 2.46
N ARG A 127 -20.57 -7.29 1.87
CA ARG A 127 -19.85 -8.56 1.78
C ARG A 127 -18.35 -8.34 1.75
N LEU A 128 -17.64 -9.15 2.53
CA LEU A 128 -16.18 -9.30 2.48
C LEU A 128 -15.87 -10.67 1.90
N ILE A 129 -15.00 -10.75 0.89
CA ILE A 129 -14.58 -12.02 0.28
C ILE A 129 -13.06 -12.11 0.36
N THR A 130 -12.54 -12.99 1.21
CA THR A 130 -11.09 -13.21 1.37
C THR A 130 -10.65 -14.42 0.56
N LEU A 131 -9.72 -14.23 -0.38
CA LEU A 131 -8.96 -15.30 -1.02
C LEU A 131 -7.64 -15.47 -0.26
N ALA A 132 -7.49 -16.61 0.39
CA ALA A 132 -6.38 -16.91 1.29
C ALA A 132 -5.53 -18.07 0.73
N PRO A 133 -4.54 -17.81 -0.14
CA PRO A 133 -3.64 -18.85 -0.63
C PRO A 133 -2.76 -19.41 0.49
N THR A 134 -2.46 -20.70 0.44
CA THR A 134 -1.62 -21.37 1.45
C THR A 134 -0.30 -21.86 0.88
N LEU A 135 0.72 -21.94 1.72
CA LEU A 135 2.04 -22.52 1.36
C LEU A 135 1.96 -23.96 0.83
N ASP A 136 0.93 -24.72 1.23
CA ASP A 136 0.65 -26.04 0.65
C ASP A 136 -0.11 -25.88 -0.68
N PRO A 137 0.53 -26.15 -1.84
CA PRO A 137 -0.11 -26.01 -3.14
C PRO A 137 -1.19 -27.07 -3.39
N ALA A 138 -1.18 -28.18 -2.64
CA ALA A 138 -2.14 -29.27 -2.75
C ALA A 138 -3.33 -29.10 -1.80
N ARG A 139 -3.37 -28.03 -0.99
CA ARG A 139 -4.46 -27.81 -0.05
C ARG A 139 -5.79 -27.66 -0.81
N PRO A 140 -6.79 -28.52 -0.53
CA PRO A 140 -8.09 -28.43 -1.19
C PRO A 140 -8.79 -27.12 -0.85
N LEU A 141 -9.75 -26.73 -1.69
CA LEU A 141 -10.56 -25.55 -1.46
C LEU A 141 -11.43 -25.74 -0.21
N GLU A 142 -11.20 -24.91 0.78
CA GLU A 142 -12.02 -24.74 1.96
C GLU A 142 -12.82 -23.44 1.79
N THR A 143 -14.12 -23.48 2.06
CA THR A 143 -14.95 -22.28 2.07
C THR A 143 -15.63 -22.09 3.41
N LEU A 144 -15.57 -20.87 3.92
CA LEU A 144 -16.14 -20.46 5.20
C LEU A 144 -17.08 -19.28 5.00
N VAL A 145 -18.16 -19.22 5.77
CA VAL A 145 -19.09 -18.10 5.80
C VAL A 145 -19.36 -17.67 7.23
N ALA A 146 -19.44 -16.36 7.45
CA ALA A 146 -19.83 -15.78 8.74
C ALA A 146 -20.65 -14.50 8.54
N ALA A 147 -21.52 -14.19 9.50
CA ALA A 147 -22.18 -12.89 9.59
C ALA A 147 -21.45 -12.00 10.61
N PHE A 148 -21.36 -10.70 10.34
CA PHE A 148 -20.81 -9.72 11.28
C PHE A 148 -21.68 -8.46 11.32
N CYS A 149 -21.75 -7.81 12.48
CA CYS A 149 -22.38 -6.50 12.63
C CYS A 149 -21.37 -5.52 13.21
N PRO A 150 -21.21 -4.32 12.63
CA PRO A 150 -20.34 -3.30 13.19
C PRO A 150 -20.77 -2.92 14.61
N LEU A 151 -19.84 -3.02 15.57
CA LEU A 151 -20.03 -2.46 16.91
C LEU A 151 -19.74 -0.95 16.84
N VAL A 152 -20.72 -0.13 17.18
CA VAL A 152 -20.57 1.32 17.37
C VAL A 152 -20.89 1.63 18.83
N ASP A 153 -20.17 2.56 19.45
CA ASP A 153 -20.46 3.01 20.82
C ASP A 153 -21.93 3.46 20.98
N GLU A 154 -22.49 3.23 22.16
CA GLU A 154 -23.92 3.34 22.50
C GLU A 154 -24.59 4.60 21.92
N GLY A 155 -25.59 4.42 21.03
CA GLY A 155 -26.52 5.50 20.63
C GLY A 155 -26.87 5.60 19.14
N ALA A 156 -26.18 4.88 18.23
CA ALA A 156 -26.49 4.92 16.80
C ALA A 156 -27.56 3.88 16.39
N ALA A 157 -28.55 4.32 15.60
CA ALA A 157 -29.68 3.50 15.14
C ALA A 157 -29.31 2.50 14.01
N ALA A 158 -30.00 1.35 14.02
CA ALA A 158 -30.05 0.26 13.03
C ALA A 158 -28.72 -0.17 12.38
N GLN A 159 -28.08 -1.17 13.00
CA GLN A 159 -26.89 -1.87 12.49
C GLN A 159 -27.20 -2.61 11.18
N ALA A 160 -26.60 -2.17 10.09
CA ALA A 160 -26.59 -2.93 8.85
C ALA A 160 -25.44 -3.95 8.91
N CYS A 161 -25.79 -5.22 9.05
CA CYS A 161 -24.82 -6.30 9.17
C CYS A 161 -24.32 -6.73 7.79
N GLY A 162 -23.09 -7.24 7.72
CA GLY A 162 -22.49 -7.80 6.51
C GLY A 162 -22.23 -9.29 6.67
N ASP A 163 -21.76 -9.91 5.59
CA ASP A 163 -21.24 -11.28 5.61
C ASP A 163 -19.78 -11.35 5.15
N ALA A 164 -19.04 -12.31 5.68
CA ALA A 164 -17.67 -12.60 5.35
C ALA A 164 -17.61 -14.00 4.74
N VAL A 165 -17.01 -14.11 3.55
CA VAL A 165 -16.75 -15.36 2.84
C VAL A 165 -15.25 -15.53 2.74
N VAL A 166 -14.74 -16.71 3.09
CA VAL A 166 -13.33 -17.07 2.93
C VAL A 166 -13.22 -18.21 1.94
N LEU A 167 -12.37 -18.04 0.93
CA LEU A 167 -11.92 -19.08 0.01
C LEU A 167 -10.45 -19.35 0.31
N ARG A 168 -10.14 -20.51 0.88
CA ARG A 168 -8.78 -20.89 1.27
C ARG A 168 -8.34 -22.14 0.54
N GLY A 169 -7.13 -22.14 0.00
CA GLY A 169 -6.59 -23.30 -0.71
C GLY A 169 -5.19 -23.08 -1.25
N GLY A 170 -4.63 -24.11 -1.86
CA GLY A 170 -3.41 -23.96 -2.65
C GLY A 170 -3.62 -23.00 -3.82
N MET A 171 -2.55 -22.35 -4.28
CA MET A 171 -2.69 -21.25 -5.25
C MET A 171 -3.39 -21.67 -6.55
N GLY A 172 -2.97 -22.80 -7.13
CA GLY A 172 -3.59 -23.35 -8.33
C GLY A 172 -5.05 -23.79 -8.11
N VAL A 173 -5.40 -24.23 -6.90
CA VAL A 173 -6.78 -24.60 -6.54
C VAL A 173 -7.67 -23.36 -6.51
N LEU A 174 -7.20 -22.25 -5.93
CA LEU A 174 -7.94 -20.99 -5.93
C LEU A 174 -8.15 -20.47 -7.36
N GLN A 175 -7.12 -20.47 -8.19
CA GLN A 175 -7.19 -20.03 -9.59
C GLN A 175 -8.24 -20.82 -10.40
N GLN A 176 -8.34 -22.13 -10.19
CA GLN A 176 -9.34 -22.98 -10.87
C GLN A 176 -10.78 -22.71 -10.43
N ASN A 177 -10.97 -22.07 -9.26
CA ASN A 177 -12.28 -21.87 -8.65
C ASN A 177 -12.72 -20.39 -8.60
N LEU A 178 -12.06 -19.49 -9.32
CA LEU A 178 -12.40 -18.06 -9.32
C LEU A 178 -13.81 -17.75 -9.83
N ALA A 179 -14.37 -18.61 -10.69
CA ALA A 179 -15.75 -18.48 -11.16
C ALA A 179 -16.79 -18.52 -10.02
N LEU A 180 -16.42 -18.99 -8.83
CA LEU A 180 -17.26 -18.92 -7.62
C LEU A 180 -17.51 -17.48 -7.15
N LEU A 181 -16.67 -16.52 -7.52
CA LEU A 181 -16.77 -15.13 -7.04
C LEU A 181 -17.92 -14.36 -7.70
N ASP A 182 -18.13 -14.55 -8.99
CA ASP A 182 -19.14 -13.80 -9.75
C ASP A 182 -20.55 -13.89 -9.17
N PRO A 183 -21.09 -15.07 -8.79
CA PRO A 183 -22.41 -15.14 -8.16
C PRO A 183 -22.46 -14.57 -6.74
N LEU A 184 -21.30 -14.36 -6.09
CA LEU A 184 -21.17 -13.77 -4.75
C LEU A 184 -21.07 -12.24 -4.78
N ILE A 185 -20.73 -11.63 -5.92
CA ILE A 185 -20.63 -10.18 -6.04
C ILE A 185 -21.98 -9.63 -6.51
N GLU A 186 -22.55 -8.73 -5.72
CA GLU A 186 -23.85 -8.14 -6.03
C GLU A 186 -23.73 -7.11 -7.17
N PRO A 187 -24.35 -7.32 -8.35
CA PRO A 187 -24.12 -6.47 -9.51
C PRO A 187 -24.55 -5.00 -9.34
N GLY A 188 -25.44 -4.73 -8.38
CA GLY A 188 -25.95 -3.38 -8.08
C GLY A 188 -25.10 -2.59 -7.09
N LEU A 189 -24.03 -3.18 -6.53
CA LEU A 189 -23.18 -2.54 -5.55
C LEU A 189 -21.75 -2.32 -6.08
N PRO A 190 -21.07 -1.23 -5.68
CA PRO A 190 -19.65 -1.07 -5.91
C PRO A 190 -18.86 -2.29 -5.44
N CYS A 191 -17.82 -2.65 -6.19
CA CYS A 191 -16.92 -3.75 -5.85
C CYS A 191 -15.48 -3.27 -5.82
N TRP A 192 -14.84 -3.44 -4.66
CA TRP A 192 -13.44 -3.12 -4.40
C TRP A 192 -12.63 -4.41 -4.39
N VAL A 193 -11.43 -4.36 -4.95
CA VAL A 193 -10.46 -5.46 -4.95
C VAL A 193 -9.21 -4.95 -4.26
N TRP A 194 -8.93 -5.43 -3.06
CA TRP A 194 -7.68 -5.19 -2.37
C TRP A 194 -6.71 -6.31 -2.67
N TRP A 195 -5.69 -6.02 -3.45
CA TRP A 195 -4.57 -6.92 -3.71
C TRP A 195 -3.52 -6.75 -2.61
N ASN A 196 -3.65 -7.49 -1.51
CA ASN A 196 -2.74 -7.40 -0.37
C ASN A 196 -1.55 -8.35 -0.52
N SER A 197 -0.76 -8.13 -1.58
CA SER A 197 0.46 -8.89 -1.83
C SER A 197 1.31 -8.28 -2.95
N SER A 198 2.42 -8.93 -3.30
CA SER A 198 3.29 -8.51 -4.41
C SER A 198 2.56 -8.51 -5.75
N LEU A 199 2.75 -7.46 -6.55
CA LEU A 199 2.23 -7.38 -7.92
C LEU A 199 2.95 -8.35 -8.88
N ASP A 200 4.06 -8.96 -8.45
CA ASP A 200 4.85 -9.91 -9.24
C ASP A 200 4.30 -11.35 -9.21
N GLU A 201 3.53 -11.74 -8.18
CA GLU A 201 3.35 -13.17 -7.86
C GLU A 201 2.35 -13.92 -8.76
N ALA A 202 1.23 -13.28 -9.12
CA ALA A 202 0.12 -13.94 -9.81
C ALA A 202 -0.65 -12.96 -10.71
N PRO A 203 -0.03 -12.53 -11.83
CA PRO A 203 -0.61 -11.58 -12.78
C PRO A 203 -2.00 -12.02 -13.27
N GLU A 204 -2.17 -13.29 -13.62
CA GLU A 204 -3.43 -13.81 -14.16
C GLU A 204 -4.56 -13.79 -13.13
N LEU A 205 -4.22 -14.03 -11.86
CA LEU A 205 -5.17 -13.96 -10.76
C LEU A 205 -5.59 -12.51 -10.51
N LEU A 206 -4.64 -11.57 -10.51
CA LEU A 206 -4.94 -10.15 -10.38
C LEU A 206 -5.89 -9.67 -11.49
N GLU A 207 -5.61 -10.05 -12.75
CA GLU A 207 -6.48 -9.72 -13.89
C GLU A 207 -7.90 -10.29 -13.72
N ALA A 208 -8.02 -11.55 -13.29
CA ALA A 208 -9.31 -12.20 -13.07
C ALA A 208 -10.10 -11.59 -11.90
N LEU A 209 -9.42 -11.17 -10.84
CA LEU A 209 -10.05 -10.55 -9.67
C LEU A 209 -10.46 -9.11 -9.91
N ALA A 210 -9.71 -8.35 -10.71
CA ALA A 210 -9.90 -6.92 -10.93
C ALA A 210 -10.21 -6.54 -12.39
N PRO A 211 -11.31 -7.05 -12.99
CA PRO A 211 -11.79 -6.54 -14.28
C PRO A 211 -12.18 -5.06 -14.17
N ALA A 212 -12.27 -4.36 -15.31
CA ALA A 212 -12.42 -2.91 -15.38
C ALA A 212 -13.58 -2.31 -14.55
N GLY A 213 -14.66 -3.07 -14.31
CA GLY A 213 -15.81 -2.64 -13.49
C GLY A 213 -15.58 -2.71 -11.98
N ARG A 214 -14.43 -3.20 -11.51
CA ARG A 214 -14.06 -3.24 -10.09
C ARG A 214 -12.96 -2.23 -9.81
N ARG A 215 -13.06 -1.54 -8.68
CA ARG A 215 -11.99 -0.64 -8.21
C ARG A 215 -10.84 -1.46 -7.64
N LEU A 216 -9.65 -1.21 -8.15
CA LEU A 216 -8.44 -1.91 -7.72
C LEU A 216 -7.69 -1.10 -6.66
N VAL A 217 -7.35 -1.72 -5.54
CA VAL A 217 -6.46 -1.19 -4.51
C VAL A 217 -5.21 -2.05 -4.48
N VAL A 218 -4.05 -1.43 -4.71
CA VAL A 218 -2.73 -2.06 -4.72
C VAL A 218 -1.78 -1.31 -3.79
N ASP A 219 -0.65 -1.93 -3.49
CA ASP A 219 0.51 -1.25 -2.92
C ASP A 219 1.67 -1.33 -3.91
N SER A 220 1.97 -0.21 -4.58
CA SER A 220 3.05 -0.15 -5.57
C SER A 220 4.45 -0.28 -4.95
N SER A 221 4.58 -0.31 -3.62
CA SER A 221 5.83 -0.68 -2.95
C SER A 221 6.09 -2.20 -2.93
N LEU A 222 5.09 -3.02 -3.26
CA LEU A 222 5.16 -4.48 -3.22
C LEU A 222 5.28 -5.07 -4.64
N GLY A 223 6.52 -5.20 -5.11
CA GLY A 223 6.85 -5.84 -6.38
C GLY A 223 8.01 -5.16 -7.09
N ALA A 224 8.28 -5.55 -8.33
CA ALA A 224 9.30 -4.91 -9.14
C ALA A 224 8.88 -3.48 -9.52
N PRO A 225 9.70 -2.44 -9.24
CA PRO A 225 9.33 -1.03 -9.47
C PRO A 225 8.74 -0.75 -10.85
N ARG A 226 9.36 -1.30 -11.91
CA ARG A 226 8.89 -1.10 -13.28
C ARG A 226 7.52 -1.70 -13.52
N ARG A 227 7.29 -2.93 -13.04
CA ARG A 227 6.02 -3.62 -13.19
C ARG A 227 4.89 -2.93 -12.42
N CYS A 228 5.16 -2.50 -11.20
CA CYS A 228 4.20 -1.79 -10.36
C CYS A 228 3.72 -0.49 -11.04
N ILE A 229 4.64 0.35 -11.53
CA ILE A 229 4.26 1.62 -12.16
C ILE A 229 3.60 1.43 -13.52
N ASP A 230 4.07 0.47 -14.33
CA ASP A 230 3.45 0.15 -15.62
C ASP A 230 2.00 -0.34 -15.43
N LEU A 231 1.74 -1.15 -14.41
CA LEU A 231 0.38 -1.59 -14.06
C LEU A 231 -0.50 -0.41 -13.67
N LEU A 232 -0.04 0.48 -12.79
CA LEU A 232 -0.79 1.68 -12.39
C LEU A 232 -1.16 2.52 -13.61
N VAL A 233 -0.18 2.83 -14.47
CA VAL A 233 -0.40 3.63 -15.69
C VAL A 233 -1.39 2.94 -16.63
N ALA A 234 -1.22 1.64 -16.89
CA ALA A 234 -2.09 0.89 -17.79
C ALA A 234 -3.56 0.88 -17.31
N ARG A 235 -3.79 0.64 -16.01
CA ARG A 235 -5.14 0.63 -15.45
C ARG A 235 -5.80 2.01 -15.45
N ILE A 236 -5.03 3.06 -15.15
CA ILE A 236 -5.51 4.45 -15.20
C ILE A 236 -5.89 4.84 -16.63
N GLN A 237 -5.05 4.52 -17.61
CA GLN A 237 -5.33 4.80 -19.03
C GLN A 237 -6.52 4.00 -19.57
N ALA A 238 -6.74 2.78 -19.05
CA ALA A 238 -7.92 1.98 -19.37
C ALA A 238 -9.21 2.51 -18.72
N GLY A 239 -9.16 3.57 -17.92
CA GLY A 239 -10.30 4.16 -17.23
C GLY A 239 -10.78 3.36 -16.01
N GLN A 240 -10.00 2.38 -15.55
CA GLN A 240 -10.32 1.67 -14.32
C GLN A 240 -10.00 2.56 -13.11
N ALA A 241 -10.90 2.55 -12.12
CA ALA A 241 -10.63 3.19 -10.84
C ALA A 241 -9.53 2.43 -10.09
N VAL A 242 -8.43 3.12 -9.77
CA VAL A 242 -7.29 2.56 -9.03
C VAL A 242 -6.96 3.40 -7.81
N SER A 243 -6.58 2.74 -6.73
CA SER A 243 -5.98 3.35 -5.55
C SER A 243 -4.65 2.66 -5.25
N ASP A 244 -3.67 3.46 -4.83
CA ASP A 244 -2.34 2.98 -4.48
C ASP A 244 -2.04 3.37 -3.03
N LEU A 245 -1.76 2.38 -2.17
CA LEU A 245 -1.45 2.59 -0.76
C LEU A 245 -0.11 3.33 -0.59
N ASN A 246 0.86 3.04 -1.46
CA ASN A 246 2.14 3.75 -1.48
C ASN A 246 1.95 5.26 -1.74
N TRP A 247 1.13 5.61 -2.74
CA TRP A 247 0.70 7.00 -2.99
C TRP A 247 -0.08 7.62 -1.82
N MET A 248 -0.89 6.84 -1.11
CA MET A 248 -1.66 7.32 0.04
C MET A 248 -0.71 7.77 1.17
N ARG A 249 0.31 6.97 1.48
CA ARG A 249 1.33 7.27 2.51
C ARG A 249 2.12 8.56 2.24
N LEU A 250 2.21 8.99 0.99
CA LEU A 250 2.80 10.30 0.62
C LEU A 250 1.94 11.51 1.01
N ARG A 251 0.73 11.31 1.54
CA ARG A 251 -0.16 12.42 1.90
C ARG A 251 0.51 13.39 2.87
N THR A 252 1.11 12.90 3.96
CA THR A 252 1.74 13.78 4.95
C THR A 252 2.94 14.52 4.38
N TRP A 253 3.72 13.86 3.51
CA TRP A 253 4.82 14.51 2.78
C TRP A 253 4.35 15.64 1.87
N ARG A 254 3.27 15.41 1.10
CA ARG A 254 2.66 16.44 0.24
C ARG A 254 2.11 17.61 1.06
N GLU A 255 1.41 17.32 2.16
CA GLU A 255 0.84 18.33 3.06
C GLU A 255 1.96 19.15 3.73
N SER A 256 2.97 18.50 4.31
CA SER A 256 4.12 19.18 4.93
C SER A 256 4.87 20.05 3.93
N LEU A 257 5.12 19.57 2.71
CA LEU A 257 5.76 20.39 1.69
C LEU A 257 4.91 21.60 1.30
N ALA A 258 3.61 21.43 1.11
CA ALA A 258 2.71 22.54 0.80
C ALA A 258 2.69 23.59 1.92
N MET A 259 2.63 23.15 3.18
CA MET A 259 2.62 24.04 4.36
C MET A 259 3.86 24.93 4.45
N VAL A 260 5.03 24.46 4.01
CA VAL A 260 6.25 25.29 3.98
C VAL A 260 6.04 26.55 3.12
N PHE A 261 5.26 26.46 2.06
CA PHE A 261 5.01 27.55 1.11
C PHE A 261 3.65 28.27 1.31
N ASP A 262 2.85 27.90 2.32
CA ASP A 262 1.60 28.60 2.65
C ASP A 262 1.78 30.10 2.92
N PRO A 263 2.82 30.55 3.66
CA PRO A 263 3.03 31.97 3.92
C PRO A 263 3.23 32.76 2.62
N PRO A 264 2.52 33.89 2.43
CA PRO A 264 2.62 34.68 1.20
C PRO A 264 4.05 35.12 0.87
N SER A 265 4.89 35.33 1.89
CA SER A 265 6.29 35.69 1.69
C SER A 265 7.13 34.60 1.05
N ARG A 266 6.70 33.33 1.04
CA ARG A 266 7.50 32.21 0.51
C ARG A 266 6.97 31.62 -0.79
N ARG A 267 5.73 31.91 -1.17
CA ARG A 267 5.08 31.33 -2.37
C ARG A 267 5.91 31.51 -3.63
N ASP A 268 6.44 32.71 -3.85
CA ASP A 268 7.24 33.03 -5.05
C ASP A 268 8.52 32.18 -5.16
N ALA A 269 9.01 31.58 -4.06
CA ALA A 269 10.18 30.70 -4.10
C ALA A 269 9.93 29.41 -4.90
N LEU A 270 8.68 28.94 -5.00
CA LEU A 270 8.32 27.75 -5.79
C LEU A 270 8.59 27.93 -7.30
N GLU A 271 8.53 29.17 -7.79
CA GLU A 271 8.86 29.50 -9.18
C GLU A 271 10.38 29.47 -9.42
N HIS A 272 11.17 29.33 -8.37
CA HIS A 272 12.63 29.46 -8.39
C HIS A 272 13.35 28.16 -8.02
N VAL A 273 12.66 27.01 -8.01
CA VAL A 273 13.29 25.72 -7.70
C VAL A 273 14.34 25.37 -8.75
N VAL A 274 15.51 24.92 -8.31
CA VAL A 274 16.63 24.49 -9.17
C VAL A 274 17.13 23.08 -8.82
N GLN A 275 16.78 22.57 -7.64
CA GLN A 275 17.20 21.24 -7.21
C GLN A 275 16.14 20.56 -6.33
N LEU A 276 15.96 19.26 -6.56
CA LEU A 276 15.15 18.35 -5.75
C LEU A 276 15.94 17.07 -5.46
N ASP A 277 16.27 16.83 -4.20
CA ASP A 277 16.85 15.58 -3.75
C ASP A 277 15.85 14.81 -2.88
N ILE A 278 15.78 13.49 -3.04
CA ILE A 278 14.94 12.60 -2.26
C ILE A 278 15.77 11.42 -1.79
N ASP A 279 15.70 11.12 -0.49
CA ASP A 279 16.26 9.91 0.09
C ASP A 279 15.14 8.93 0.43
N VAL A 280 15.28 7.68 -0.01
CA VAL A 280 14.37 6.57 0.32
C VAL A 280 15.13 5.43 0.97
N GLU A 281 14.45 4.69 1.84
CA GLU A 281 15.03 3.49 2.44
C GLU A 281 15.16 2.36 1.42
N GLY A 282 16.34 1.76 1.36
CA GLY A 282 16.58 0.59 0.52
C GLY A 282 16.46 0.92 -0.96
N ASP A 283 16.19 -0.09 -1.78
CA ASP A 283 16.36 -0.05 -3.24
C ASP A 283 15.05 0.09 -4.01
N HIS A 284 13.94 0.41 -3.35
CA HIS A 284 12.64 0.58 -4.01
C HIS A 284 12.30 2.08 -4.23
N PRO A 285 12.41 2.62 -5.46
CA PRO A 285 12.38 4.06 -5.68
C PRO A 285 10.96 4.67 -5.81
N LEU A 286 9.92 3.86 -6.00
CA LEU A 286 8.63 4.37 -6.49
C LEU A 286 7.97 5.41 -5.59
N MET A 287 8.07 5.30 -4.26
CA MET A 287 7.48 6.29 -3.36
C MET A 287 8.08 7.68 -3.61
N GLY A 288 9.42 7.76 -3.71
CA GLY A 288 10.10 9.00 -4.03
C GLY A 288 9.85 9.49 -5.45
N LEU A 289 9.78 8.59 -6.44
CA LEU A 289 9.45 8.96 -7.83
C LEU A 289 8.03 9.51 -7.96
N LEU A 290 7.06 8.93 -7.26
CA LEU A 290 5.68 9.43 -7.23
C LEU A 290 5.60 10.83 -6.59
N LEU A 291 6.39 11.09 -5.54
CA LEU A 291 6.47 12.42 -4.94
C LEU A 291 7.12 13.44 -5.88
N ALA A 292 8.25 13.09 -6.50
CA ALA A 292 8.92 13.94 -7.49
C ALA A 292 8.01 14.26 -8.69
N ALA A 293 7.30 13.25 -9.19
CA ALA A 293 6.33 13.39 -10.27
C ALA A 293 5.17 14.32 -9.89
N TRP A 294 4.67 14.24 -8.65
CA TRP A 294 3.66 15.17 -8.15
C TRP A 294 4.19 16.60 -8.09
N ILE A 295 5.40 16.82 -7.58
CA ILE A 295 6.02 18.16 -7.54
C ILE A 295 6.15 18.72 -8.97
N ALA A 296 6.68 17.91 -9.89
CA ALA A 296 6.84 18.29 -11.29
C ALA A 296 5.50 18.65 -11.95
N ASP A 297 4.46 17.85 -11.77
CA ASP A 297 3.11 18.14 -12.27
C ASP A 297 2.55 19.46 -11.70
N ARG A 298 2.66 19.65 -10.37
CA ARG A 298 2.11 20.84 -9.69
C ARG A 298 2.84 22.13 -10.07
N LEU A 299 4.12 22.05 -10.43
CA LEU A 299 4.95 23.19 -10.80
C LEU A 299 5.15 23.34 -12.31
N GLY A 300 4.52 22.48 -13.12
CA GLY A 300 4.58 22.54 -14.58
C GLY A 300 5.96 22.23 -15.15
N TRP A 301 6.71 21.33 -14.51
CA TRP A 301 8.02 20.90 -14.99
C TRP A 301 7.88 19.82 -16.06
N HIS A 302 8.79 19.84 -17.03
CA HIS A 302 8.87 18.86 -18.11
C HIS A 302 10.13 18.02 -17.96
N LEU A 303 9.99 16.69 -17.97
CA LEU A 303 11.14 15.79 -17.88
C LEU A 303 11.95 15.84 -19.19
N ILE A 304 13.26 16.11 -19.08
CA ILE A 304 14.19 16.15 -20.20
C ILE A 304 14.95 14.84 -20.34
N SER A 305 15.48 14.32 -19.23
CA SER A 305 16.21 13.05 -19.21
C SER A 305 16.16 12.39 -17.84
N SER A 306 16.33 11.07 -17.79
CA SER A 306 16.50 10.28 -16.58
C SER A 306 17.61 9.25 -16.76
N PHE A 307 18.33 8.93 -15.68
CA PHE A 307 19.47 8.02 -15.70
C PHE A 307 19.69 7.36 -14.33
N ALA A 308 20.35 6.21 -14.33
CA ALA A 308 20.74 5.53 -13.11
C ALA A 308 21.91 6.25 -12.43
N VAL A 309 21.88 6.32 -11.09
CA VAL A 309 22.96 6.86 -10.25
C VAL A 309 23.43 5.77 -9.30
N ASP A 310 24.73 5.70 -9.03
CA ASP A 310 25.27 4.76 -8.04
C ASP A 310 24.83 5.20 -6.62
N GLY A 311 24.09 4.34 -5.92
CA GLY A 311 23.53 4.60 -4.59
C GLY A 311 24.48 4.25 -3.46
N ASP A 312 25.76 4.58 -3.61
CA ASP A 312 26.82 4.37 -2.62
C ASP A 312 26.87 2.92 -2.06
N GLY A 313 26.62 1.93 -2.92
CA GLY A 313 26.62 0.50 -2.54
C GLY A 313 25.36 -0.01 -1.83
N VAL A 314 24.32 0.82 -1.63
CA VAL A 314 23.01 0.40 -1.09
C VAL A 314 22.10 -0.12 -2.20
N GLY A 315 22.17 0.50 -3.38
CA GLY A 315 21.35 0.16 -4.54
C GLY A 315 21.57 1.16 -5.67
N THR A 316 20.64 1.20 -6.61
CA THR A 316 20.67 2.16 -7.72
C THR A 316 19.74 3.32 -7.42
N GLY A 317 20.27 4.54 -7.41
CA GLY A 317 19.49 5.77 -7.39
C GLY A 317 19.02 6.20 -8.78
N VAL A 318 18.22 7.26 -8.82
CA VAL A 318 17.69 7.85 -10.05
C VAL A 318 18.08 9.31 -10.12
N GLY A 319 18.75 9.70 -11.20
CA GLY A 319 19.00 11.09 -11.56
C GLY A 319 18.05 11.51 -12.68
N ALA A 320 17.62 12.76 -12.69
CA ALA A 320 16.89 13.33 -13.81
C ALA A 320 17.13 14.83 -13.96
N GLU A 321 16.87 15.32 -15.15
CA GLU A 321 16.80 16.75 -15.44
C GLU A 321 15.38 17.09 -15.86
N PHE A 322 14.80 18.10 -15.22
CA PHE A 322 13.56 18.72 -15.65
C PHE A 322 13.81 20.13 -16.18
N GLU A 323 12.88 20.63 -16.97
CA GLU A 323 12.80 22.02 -17.41
C GLU A 323 11.53 22.65 -16.83
N ARG A 324 11.66 23.83 -16.21
CA ARG A 324 10.51 24.61 -15.73
C ARG A 324 9.83 25.34 -16.88
N THR A 325 8.68 25.93 -16.59
CA THR A 325 7.92 26.77 -17.54
C THR A 325 8.68 27.98 -18.09
N ASP A 326 9.74 28.42 -17.42
CA ASP A 326 10.61 29.53 -17.85
C ASP A 326 11.92 29.09 -18.51
N GLY A 327 12.10 27.79 -18.75
CA GLY A 327 13.29 27.21 -19.39
C GLY A 327 14.46 26.94 -18.43
N THR A 328 14.32 27.23 -17.14
CA THR A 328 15.38 26.89 -16.16
C THR A 328 15.40 25.39 -15.89
N THR A 329 16.59 24.80 -15.81
CA THR A 329 16.75 23.39 -15.46
C THR A 329 16.57 23.15 -13.96
N VAL A 330 15.88 22.07 -13.61
CA VAL A 330 15.82 21.52 -12.25
C VAL A 330 16.57 20.19 -12.22
N GLN A 331 17.56 20.11 -11.34
CA GLN A 331 18.32 18.89 -11.09
C GLN A 331 17.58 18.02 -10.09
N PHE A 332 17.34 16.75 -10.43
CA PHE A 332 16.69 15.78 -9.57
C PHE A 332 17.62 14.63 -9.23
N ARG A 333 17.64 14.23 -7.95
CA ARG A 333 18.27 13.00 -7.49
C ARG A 333 17.40 12.28 -6.48
N LEU A 334 17.19 11.00 -6.70
CA LEU A 334 16.65 10.07 -5.72
C LEU A 334 17.74 9.08 -5.35
N MET A 335 18.05 8.98 -4.06
CA MET A 335 19.10 8.11 -3.56
C MET A 335 18.54 7.06 -2.60
N PRO A 336 18.92 5.79 -2.76
CA PRO A 336 18.69 4.78 -1.74
C PRO A 336 19.64 5.05 -0.57
N VAL A 337 19.13 4.97 0.66
CA VAL A 337 19.94 5.17 1.87
C VAL A 337 19.80 4.00 2.83
N PRO A 338 20.88 3.66 3.58
CA PRO A 338 20.79 2.65 4.61
C PRO A 338 20.08 3.26 5.82
N VAL A 339 19.19 2.49 6.44
CA VAL A 339 18.63 2.82 7.75
C VAL A 339 19.06 1.77 8.77
N GLY A 340 19.17 2.16 10.04
CA GLY A 340 19.65 1.27 11.10
C GLY A 340 18.62 0.20 11.51
N VAL A 341 17.34 0.42 11.20
CA VAL A 341 16.24 -0.49 11.54
C VAL A 341 15.30 -0.58 10.33
N PRO A 342 15.02 -1.79 9.82
CA PRO A 342 14.08 -1.96 8.71
C PRO A 342 12.72 -1.31 8.99
N ARG A 343 12.18 -0.55 8.03
CA ARG A 343 10.78 -0.12 8.12
C ARG A 343 9.82 -1.18 7.56
N ILE A 344 8.53 -0.88 7.64
CA ILE A 344 7.47 -1.82 7.29
C ILE A 344 7.41 -2.00 5.77
N HIS A 345 7.33 -0.90 5.03
CA HIS A 345 7.13 -0.90 3.58
C HIS A 345 8.42 -0.58 2.81
N PRO A 346 8.71 -1.26 1.69
CA PRO A 346 9.86 -0.94 0.84
C PRO A 346 9.85 0.50 0.33
N GLY A 347 11.02 1.14 0.28
CA GLY A 347 11.15 2.46 -0.34
C GLY A 347 10.54 3.60 0.47
N ALA A 348 10.35 3.41 1.78
CA ALA A 348 9.81 4.44 2.65
C ALA A 348 10.64 5.73 2.58
N MET A 349 9.97 6.88 2.53
CA MET A 349 10.62 8.19 2.49
C MET A 349 11.50 8.41 3.73
N VAL A 350 12.76 8.78 3.52
CA VAL A 350 13.68 9.16 4.59
C VAL A 350 13.76 10.68 4.68
N GLY A 351 13.93 11.35 3.54
CA GLY A 351 14.01 12.80 3.48
C GLY A 351 13.81 13.37 2.07
N LEU A 352 13.56 14.67 2.03
CA LEU A 352 13.47 15.47 0.81
C LEU A 352 14.20 16.79 1.05
N ARG A 353 14.98 17.22 0.06
CA ARG A 353 15.58 18.55 0.00
C ARG A 353 15.14 19.25 -1.27
N LEU A 354 14.73 20.50 -1.14
CA LEU A 354 14.34 21.35 -2.26
C LEU A 354 15.05 22.70 -2.15
N ILE A 355 15.74 23.10 -3.21
CA ILE A 355 16.51 24.36 -3.26
C ILE A 355 15.85 25.31 -4.25
N CYS A 356 15.53 26.52 -3.77
CA CYS A 356 15.02 27.63 -4.56
C CYS A 356 16.08 28.72 -4.68
N GLU A 357 16.43 29.10 -5.91
CA GLU A 357 17.37 30.18 -6.20
C GLU A 357 16.67 31.32 -6.92
N SER A 358 16.39 32.40 -6.15
CA SER A 358 15.80 33.63 -6.68
C SER A 358 16.89 34.69 -6.87
N PRO A 359 16.90 35.43 -7.99
CA PRO A 359 17.79 36.57 -8.15
C PRO A 359 17.57 37.70 -7.14
N GLN A 360 16.39 37.75 -6.49
CA GLN A 360 15.97 38.86 -5.64
C GLN A 360 16.13 38.58 -4.14
N ARG A 361 16.45 37.34 -3.73
CA ARG A 361 16.52 36.92 -2.32
C ARG A 361 17.66 35.93 -2.08
N ALA A 362 17.98 35.69 -0.82
CA ALA A 362 18.88 34.59 -0.47
C ALA A 362 18.27 33.25 -0.94
N PRO A 363 19.08 32.28 -1.40
CA PRO A 363 18.58 30.95 -1.73
C PRO A 363 17.86 30.35 -0.52
N LEU A 364 16.72 29.71 -0.78
CA LEU A 364 15.93 29.01 0.23
C LEU A 364 16.18 27.51 0.06
N CYS A 365 16.49 26.84 1.16
CA CYS A 365 16.52 25.39 1.22
C CYS A 365 15.48 24.87 2.19
N VAL A 366 14.65 23.98 1.67
CA VAL A 366 13.63 23.26 2.42
C VAL A 366 14.10 21.83 2.60
N ILE A 367 14.17 21.37 3.84
CA ILE A 367 14.48 20.00 4.21
C ILE A 367 13.28 19.42 4.98
N LEU A 368 12.76 18.31 4.50
CA LEU A 368 11.72 17.53 5.16
C LEU A 368 12.27 16.13 5.46
N CYS A 369 12.05 15.62 6.68
CA CYS A 369 12.56 14.30 7.06
C CYS A 369 11.54 13.49 7.84
N SER A 370 11.63 12.17 7.73
CA SER A 370 10.83 11.25 8.57
C SER A 370 11.23 11.34 10.05
N GLU A 371 12.51 11.58 10.34
CA GLU A 371 13.09 11.67 11.67
C GLU A 371 14.30 12.62 11.64
N SER A 372 14.67 13.21 12.78
CA SER A 372 15.78 14.19 12.86
C SER A 372 17.11 13.67 12.33
N GLY A 373 17.36 12.36 12.40
CA GLY A 373 18.56 11.74 11.84
C GLY A 373 18.66 11.84 10.31
N GLY A 374 17.53 11.87 9.61
CA GLY A 374 17.48 12.02 8.15
C GLY A 374 17.89 13.43 7.69
N CYS A 375 17.65 14.45 8.51
CA CYS A 375 17.90 15.84 8.13
C CYS A 375 19.40 16.15 8.03
N MET A 376 20.21 15.64 8.95
CA MET A 376 21.66 15.86 8.95
C MET A 376 22.36 15.42 7.65
N ARG A 377 21.86 14.38 6.97
CA ARG A 377 22.43 13.92 5.69
C ARG A 377 22.14 14.92 4.57
N LEU A 378 20.91 15.43 4.51
CA LEU A 378 20.47 16.38 3.48
C LEU A 378 21.03 17.79 3.72
N GLU A 379 21.42 18.13 4.93
CA GLU A 379 22.14 19.37 5.26
C GLU A 379 23.59 19.38 4.75
N ALA A 380 24.16 18.23 4.36
CA ALA A 380 25.50 18.19 3.82
C ALA A 380 25.53 18.84 2.41
N GLY A 381 26.36 19.88 2.23
CA GLY A 381 26.62 20.46 0.90
C GLY A 381 26.58 21.99 0.76
N GLY A 382 26.97 22.77 1.75
CA GLY A 382 27.16 24.23 1.57
C GLY A 382 25.97 25.11 1.95
N MET A 383 25.16 24.66 2.91
CA MET A 383 23.93 25.34 3.39
C MET A 383 24.18 26.65 4.14
N ALA A 384 25.41 26.94 4.54
CA ALA A 384 25.74 28.04 5.45
C ALA A 384 25.38 29.45 4.91
N SER A 385 25.16 29.60 3.61
CA SER A 385 24.77 30.87 2.97
C SER A 385 23.28 30.93 2.56
N MET A 386 22.49 29.89 2.86
CA MET A 386 21.09 29.78 2.46
C MET A 386 20.16 30.03 3.66
N GLU A 387 18.94 30.48 3.40
CA GLU A 387 17.84 30.41 4.37
C GLU A 387 17.43 28.93 4.47
N LEU A 388 17.50 28.35 5.68
CA LEU A 388 17.18 26.95 5.92
C LEU A 388 15.82 26.83 6.62
N LEU A 389 14.94 26.01 6.06
CA LEU A 389 13.71 25.54 6.70
C LEU A 389 13.76 24.03 6.81
N GLU A 390 13.74 23.54 8.05
CA GLU A 390 13.74 22.12 8.36
C GLU A 390 12.47 21.76 9.12
N GLU A 391 11.78 20.71 8.68
CA GLU A 391 10.59 20.18 9.34
C GLU A 391 10.61 18.65 9.37
N VAL A 392 10.15 18.08 10.48
CA VAL A 392 9.93 16.63 10.59
C VAL A 392 8.51 16.31 10.13
N VAL A 393 8.39 15.44 9.13
CA VAL A 393 7.11 14.99 8.58
C VAL A 393 6.51 13.97 9.53
N PRO A 394 5.28 14.17 10.03
CA PRO A 394 4.60 13.15 10.83
C PRO A 394 4.32 11.94 9.94
N VAL A 395 4.87 10.78 10.31
CA VAL A 395 4.59 9.49 9.68
C VAL A 395 3.61 8.73 10.57
N PRO A 396 2.34 8.55 10.15
CA PRO A 396 1.36 7.81 10.94
C PRO A 396 1.80 6.35 11.13
N ASP A 397 1.68 5.85 12.37
CA ASP A 397 1.81 4.42 12.69
C ASP A 397 0.42 3.78 12.52
N GLU A 398 0.01 3.58 11.26
CA GLU A 398 -1.29 3.02 10.88
C GLU A 398 -1.14 1.60 10.33
N SER A 399 -2.14 0.76 10.57
CA SER A 399 -2.21 -0.57 9.95
C SER A 399 -2.74 -0.49 8.52
N GLU A 400 -2.43 -1.48 7.68
CA GLU A 400 -2.89 -1.52 6.29
C GLU A 400 -4.43 -1.47 6.18
N GLU A 401 -5.16 -1.99 7.16
CA GLU A 401 -6.62 -1.92 7.21
C GLU A 401 -7.11 -0.48 7.44
N MET A 402 -6.40 0.31 8.25
CA MET A 402 -6.71 1.73 8.44
C MET A 402 -6.42 2.52 7.17
N GLU A 403 -5.31 2.21 6.50
CA GLU A 403 -4.95 2.80 5.22
C GLU A 403 -6.01 2.52 4.15
N LEU A 404 -6.46 1.26 4.05
CA LEU A 404 -7.56 0.87 3.19
C LEU A 404 -8.87 1.58 3.56
N ALA A 405 -9.22 1.64 4.85
CA ALA A 405 -10.44 2.30 5.32
C ALA A 405 -10.50 3.77 4.89
N ARG A 406 -9.36 4.48 4.92
CA ARG A 406 -9.28 5.85 4.38
C ARG A 406 -9.62 5.90 2.89
N LEU A 407 -9.18 4.94 2.09
CA LEU A 407 -9.55 4.86 0.67
C LEU A 407 -11.04 4.53 0.47
N LEU A 408 -11.61 3.64 1.30
CA LEU A 408 -13.03 3.28 1.26
C LEU A 408 -13.96 4.46 1.57
N SER A 409 -13.47 5.48 2.30
CA SER A 409 -14.22 6.73 2.54
C SER A 409 -14.33 7.66 1.32
N GLY A 410 -13.53 7.41 0.29
CA GLY A 410 -13.46 8.23 -0.92
C GLY A 410 -14.47 7.82 -2.01
N GLY A 411 -14.42 8.52 -3.15
CA GLY A 411 -15.22 8.17 -4.33
C GLY A 411 -14.81 6.81 -4.91
N HIS A 412 -15.78 6.08 -5.49
CA HIS A 412 -15.57 4.72 -6.00
C HIS A 412 -15.23 4.67 -7.50
N ASP A 413 -15.68 5.62 -8.32
CA ASP A 413 -15.61 5.46 -9.80
C ASP A 413 -14.33 5.99 -10.46
N THR A 414 -13.51 6.76 -9.75
CA THR A 414 -12.35 7.43 -10.38
C THR A 414 -11.07 7.28 -9.57
N THR A 415 -9.96 7.19 -10.28
CA THR A 415 -8.62 7.33 -9.70
C THR A 415 -8.44 8.77 -9.20
N ASN A 416 -7.70 8.93 -8.10
CA ASN A 416 -7.30 10.25 -7.61
C ASN A 416 -6.62 11.04 -8.74
N PRO A 417 -7.08 12.26 -9.09
CA PRO A 417 -6.56 13.00 -10.24
C PRO A 417 -5.08 13.37 -10.11
N LEU A 418 -4.57 13.57 -8.88
CA LEU A 418 -3.16 13.83 -8.63
C LEU A 418 -2.30 12.58 -8.89
N LEU A 419 -2.80 11.39 -8.53
CA LEU A 419 -2.14 10.13 -8.87
C LEU A 419 -2.18 9.89 -10.38
N ALA A 420 -3.33 10.15 -11.02
CA ALA A 420 -3.49 9.97 -12.46
C ALA A 420 -2.53 10.85 -13.29
N ALA A 421 -2.22 12.06 -12.80
CA ALA A 421 -1.25 12.95 -13.41
C ALA A 421 0.21 12.56 -13.10
N ALA A 422 0.49 12.15 -11.85
CA ALA A 422 1.85 11.83 -11.42
C ALA A 422 2.35 10.46 -11.93
N ALA A 423 1.50 9.44 -12.02
CA ALA A 423 1.93 8.07 -12.35
C ALA A 423 2.65 7.98 -13.72
N PRO A 424 2.17 8.61 -14.81
CA PRO A 424 2.91 8.63 -16.07
C PRO A 424 4.28 9.30 -15.96
N ILE A 425 4.40 10.42 -15.22
CA ILE A 425 5.69 11.11 -15.04
C ILE A 425 6.66 10.21 -14.24
N ALA A 426 6.18 9.58 -13.17
CA ALA A 426 6.97 8.63 -12.38
C ALA A 426 7.46 7.43 -13.20
N ALA A 427 6.64 6.93 -14.15
CA ALA A 427 7.04 5.86 -15.06
C ALA A 427 8.20 6.27 -15.98
N HIS A 428 8.21 7.51 -16.48
CA HIS A 428 9.30 8.03 -17.32
C HIS A 428 10.56 8.39 -16.52
N LEU A 429 10.41 8.72 -15.23
CA LEU A 429 11.54 8.96 -14.34
C LEU A 429 12.35 7.69 -14.08
N LEU A 430 11.68 6.55 -13.96
CA LEU A 430 12.34 5.27 -13.72
C LEU A 430 13.15 4.87 -14.97
N PRO A 431 14.49 4.81 -14.90
CA PRO A 431 15.32 4.45 -16.04
C PRO A 431 14.98 3.05 -16.57
N GLY A 432 15.11 2.87 -17.88
CA GLY A 432 14.76 1.63 -18.60
C GLY A 432 15.72 0.47 -18.40
#